data_AF-X0P9C6-F1
#
_entry.id   AF-X0P9C6-F1
#
_cell.length_a   1.000
_cell.length_b   1.000
_cell.length_c   1.000
_cell.angle_alpha   90.00
_cell.angle_beta   90.00
_cell.angle_gamma   90.00
#
_symmetry.space_group_name_H-M   'P 1'
#
loop_
_entity.id
_entity.type
_entity.pdbx_description
1 polymer ?
#
loop_
_entity_poly.entity_id
_entity_poly.type
_entity_poly.pdbx_seq_one_letter_code
_entity_poly.pdbx_strand_id
1 'polypeptide(L)'
;MDSDKTTKIGLFQLVMLTLGSLIGSGWLFGSWEASRIAGPAAIISWVIGGAVIAAIAYDYVELGAMFPEAGGMSKYAQYSHGPLLGFISSWANWISLITLIPIELLPPSNI
;
A
#
# COMPACT_ATOMS: atom_id res chain seq x y z
N MET A 1 -17.46 -27.95 -21.62
CA MET A 1 -17.82 -26.76 -20.85
C MET A 1 -16.97 -26.80 -19.59
N ASP A 2 -15.79 -26.18 -19.65
CA ASP A 2 -14.85 -26.14 -18.53
C ASP A 2 -15.38 -25.17 -17.48
N SER A 3 -15.56 -25.68 -16.26
CA SER A 3 -16.08 -24.93 -15.13
C SER A 3 -14.98 -24.02 -14.63
N ASP A 4 -15.11 -22.72 -14.91
CA ASP A 4 -14.28 -21.63 -14.40
C ASP A 4 -14.12 -21.72 -12.87
N LYS A 5 -13.06 -22.41 -12.43
CA LYS A 5 -12.67 -22.52 -11.02
C LYS A 5 -11.94 -21.24 -10.65
N THR A 6 -12.70 -20.20 -10.32
CA THR A 6 -12.15 -19.07 -9.59
C THR A 6 -11.63 -19.58 -8.25
N THR A 7 -10.31 -19.71 -8.12
CA THR A 7 -9.67 -20.14 -6.88
C THR A 7 -9.97 -19.09 -5.80
N LYS A 8 -11.00 -19.34 -4.98
CA LYS A 8 -11.38 -18.42 -3.90
C LYS A 8 -10.27 -18.43 -2.85
N ILE A 9 -9.62 -17.29 -2.67
CA ILE A 9 -8.58 -17.09 -1.67
C ILE A 9 -9.27 -17.02 -0.29
N GLY A 10 -8.85 -17.86 0.65
CA GLY A 10 -9.36 -17.81 2.02
C GLY A 10 -8.83 -16.59 2.79
N LEU A 11 -9.54 -16.18 3.84
CA LEU A 11 -9.16 -15.02 4.67
C LEU A 11 -7.71 -15.13 5.17
N PHE A 12 -7.31 -16.30 5.66
CA PHE A 12 -5.94 -16.52 6.13
C PHE A 12 -4.90 -16.35 5.02
N GLN A 13 -5.14 -16.89 3.82
CA GLN A 13 -4.24 -16.71 2.68
C GLN A 13 -4.16 -15.24 2.26
N LEU A 14 -5.28 -14.52 2.29
CA LEU A 14 -5.33 -13.10 1.94
C LEU A 14 -4.54 -12.25 2.96
N VAL A 15 -4.71 -12.53 4.25
CA VAL A 15 -3.95 -11.84 5.32
C VAL A 15 -2.47 -12.17 5.23
N MET A 16 -2.09 -13.44 5.03
CA MET A 16 -0.67 -13.81 4.86
C MET A 16 -0.04 -13.20 3.60
N LEU A 17 -0.79 -13.14 2.50
CA LEU A 17 -0.32 -12.51 1.26
C LEU A 17 -0.07 -11.01 1.45
N THR A 18 -1.02 -10.31 2.07
CA THR A 18 -0.90 -8.87 2.34
C THR A 18 0.21 -8.58 3.35
N LEU A 19 0.33 -9.38 4.41
CA LEU A 19 1.46 -9.28 5.36
C LEU A 19 2.81 -9.50 4.66
N GLY A 20 2.92 -10.50 3.79
CA GLY A 20 4.13 -10.74 2.99
C GLY A 20 4.47 -9.57 2.07
N SER A 21 3.45 -8.92 1.50
CA SER A 21 3.64 -7.72 0.67
C SER A 21 4.05 -6.47 1.46
N LEU A 22 3.67 -6.36 2.75
CA LEU A 22 4.02 -5.24 3.61
C LEU A 22 5.45 -5.34 4.14
N ILE A 23 5.95 -6.55 4.36
CA ILE A 23 7.32 -6.83 4.83
C ILE A 23 8.27 -6.76 3.61
N GLY A 24 8.51 -5.56 3.11
CA GLY A 24 9.50 -5.26 2.06
C GLY A 24 10.85 -4.76 2.60
N SER A 25 11.76 -4.40 1.71
CA SER A 25 13.06 -3.80 2.05
C SER A 25 12.92 -2.44 2.78
N GLY A 26 11.81 -1.74 2.58
CA GLY A 26 11.53 -0.44 3.20
C GLY A 26 11.44 -0.46 4.73
N TRP A 27 11.04 -1.58 5.35
CA TRP A 27 11.03 -1.69 6.81
C TRP A 27 12.45 -1.69 7.41
N LEU A 28 13.41 -2.34 6.72
CA LEU A 28 14.83 -2.36 7.12
C LEU A 28 15.51 -1.01 6.90
N PHE A 29 15.38 -0.42 5.71
CA PHE A 29 16.04 0.86 5.41
C PHE A 29 15.38 2.04 6.13
N GLY A 30 14.05 2.03 6.29
CA GLY A 30 13.32 3.06 7.01
C GLY A 30 13.62 3.06 8.51
N SER A 31 13.71 1.88 9.14
CA SER A 31 14.10 1.77 10.55
C SER A 31 15.56 2.17 10.79
N TRP A 32 16.46 1.80 9.87
CA TRP A 32 17.86 2.22 9.88
C TRP A 32 18.00 3.74 9.81
N GLU A 33 17.37 4.39 8.83
CA GLU A 33 17.49 5.84 8.64
C GLU A 33 16.83 6.62 9.78
N ALA A 34 15.65 6.19 10.23
CA ALA A 34 14.97 6.80 11.38
C ALA A 34 15.84 6.74 12.65
N SER A 35 16.51 5.61 12.88
CA SER A 35 17.42 5.44 14.01
C SER A 35 18.70 6.27 13.86
N ARG A 36 19.20 6.44 12.64
CA ARG A 36 20.39 7.25 12.34
C ARG A 36 20.16 8.74 12.57
N ILE A 37 18.97 9.24 12.22
CA ILE A 37 18.61 10.66 12.35
C ILE A 37 18.16 10.99 13.78
N ALA A 38 17.28 10.17 14.38
CA ALA A 38 16.64 10.49 15.67
C ALA A 38 17.28 9.79 16.88
N GLY A 39 18.18 8.83 16.68
CA GLY A 39 18.75 8.01 17.75
C GLY A 39 17.67 7.18 18.48
N PRO A 40 17.78 6.96 19.81
CA PRO A 40 16.80 6.17 20.57
C PRO A 40 15.35 6.71 20.52
N ALA A 41 15.17 7.99 20.18
CA ALA A 41 13.86 8.62 20.04
C ALA A 41 13.09 8.16 18.78
N ALA A 42 13.72 7.40 17.86
CA ALA A 42 13.08 6.86 16.67
C ALA A 42 11.84 6.01 16.99
N ILE A 43 11.79 5.36 18.17
CA ILE A 43 10.63 4.58 18.62
C ILE A 43 9.36 5.45 18.67
N ILE A 44 9.47 6.72 19.07
CA ILE A 44 8.34 7.65 19.13
C ILE A 44 7.78 7.91 17.73
N SER A 45 8.65 8.08 16.73
CA SER A 45 8.22 8.25 15.34
C SER A 45 7.50 7.01 14.80
N TRP A 46 7.92 5.81 15.20
CA TRP A 46 7.24 4.56 14.86
C TRP A 46 5.84 4.46 15.46
N VAL A 47 5.68 4.87 16.72
CA VAL A 47 4.36 4.88 17.38
C VAL A 47 3.42 5.88 16.69
N ILE A 48 3.90 7.09 16.39
CA ILE A 48 3.09 8.10 15.70
C ILE A 48 2.75 7.65 14.28
N GLY A 49 3.73 7.14 13.53
CA GLY A 49 3.51 6.61 12.18
C GLY A 49 2.51 5.46 12.16
N GLY A 50 2.63 4.53 13.12
CA GLY A 50 1.67 3.44 13.30
C GLY A 50 0.25 3.94 13.59
N ALA A 51 0.10 4.95 14.45
CA ALA A 51 -1.20 5.53 14.76
C ALA A 51 -1.85 6.19 13.53
N VAL A 52 -1.09 6.93 12.73
CA VAL A 52 -1.58 7.56 11.49
C VAL A 52 -2.01 6.50 10.47
N ILE A 53 -1.18 5.47 10.25
CA ILE A 53 -1.51 4.38 9.32
C ILE A 53 -2.74 3.60 9.80
N ALA A 54 -2.89 3.38 11.12
CA ALA A 54 -4.06 2.71 11.68
C ALA A 54 -5.35 3.50 11.44
N ALA A 55 -5.31 4.83 11.56
CA ALA A 55 -6.46 5.68 11.23
C ALA A 55 -6.86 5.53 9.75
N ILE A 56 -5.89 5.56 8.84
CA ILE A 56 -6.13 5.35 7.40
C ILE A 56 -6.71 3.95 7.17
N ALA A 57 -6.11 2.91 7.76
CA ALA A 57 -6.56 1.53 7.59
C ALA A 57 -8.01 1.34 8.05
N TYR A 58 -8.43 2.03 9.11
CA TYR A 58 -9.79 2.00 9.60
C TYR A 58 -10.79 2.49 8.55
N ASP A 59 -10.52 3.65 7.91
CA ASP A 59 -11.35 4.18 6.83
C ASP A 59 -11.45 3.20 5.65
N TYR A 60 -10.33 2.55 5.29
CA TYR A 60 -10.30 1.55 4.21
C TYR A 60 -11.12 0.30 4.54
N VAL A 61 -11.15 -0.13 5.81
CA VAL A 61 -11.96 -1.27 6.25
C VAL A 61 -13.45 -0.93 6.17
N GLU A 62 -13.85 0.27 6.61
CA GLU A 62 -15.25 0.72 6.50
C GLU A 62 -15.71 0.80 5.04
N LEU A 63 -14.90 1.41 4.17
CA LEU A 63 -15.19 1.50 2.74
C LEU A 63 -15.23 0.12 2.06
N GLY A 64 -14.29 -0.77 2.39
CA GLY A 64 -14.23 -2.13 1.85
C GLY A 64 -15.39 -3.02 2.31
N ALA A 65 -15.90 -2.80 3.53
CA ALA A 65 -17.10 -3.48 4.02
C ALA A 65 -18.39 -2.96 3.37
N MET A 66 -18.44 -1.66 3.06
CA MET A 66 -19.60 -1.02 2.43
C MET A 66 -19.68 -1.29 0.92
N PHE A 67 -18.54 -1.34 0.22
CA PHE A 67 -18.46 -1.51 -1.23
C PHE A 67 -17.58 -2.72 -1.61
N PRO A 68 -18.15 -3.94 -1.68
CA PRO A 68 -17.42 -5.16 -2.05
C PRO A 68 -17.20 -5.25 -3.58
N GLU A 69 -16.67 -4.18 -4.18
CA GLU A 69 -16.32 -4.13 -5.61
C GLU A 69 -14.81 -4.30 -5.85
N ALA A 70 -14.47 -5.01 -6.93
CA ALA A 70 -13.09 -5.12 -7.39
C ALA A 70 -12.62 -3.78 -8.00
N GLY A 71 -11.56 -3.20 -7.43
CA GLY A 71 -10.91 -1.98 -7.96
C GLY A 71 -10.30 -1.04 -6.92
N GLY A 72 -10.48 -1.30 -5.62
CA GLY A 72 -9.70 -0.67 -4.55
C GLY A 72 -9.68 0.87 -4.58
N MET A 73 -8.50 1.46 -4.35
CA MET A 73 -8.29 2.91 -4.23
C MET A 73 -8.83 3.72 -5.42
N SER A 74 -8.68 3.22 -6.64
CA SER A 74 -9.13 3.91 -7.85
C SER A 74 -10.66 3.94 -7.96
N LYS A 75 -11.35 2.89 -7.53
CA LYS A 75 -12.83 2.87 -7.42
C LYS A 75 -13.33 3.80 -6.32
N TYR A 76 -12.67 3.86 -5.17
CA TYR A 76 -13.01 4.81 -4.10
C TYR A 76 -12.86 6.26 -4.57
N ALA A 77 -11.82 6.56 -5.34
CA ALA A 77 -11.67 7.87 -5.98
C ALA A 77 -12.78 8.17 -7.01
N GLN A 78 -13.26 7.15 -7.75
CA GLN A 78 -14.42 7.30 -8.65
C GLN A 78 -15.72 7.59 -7.91
N TYR A 79 -15.99 6.94 -6.78
CA TYR A 79 -17.21 7.17 -6.01
C TYR A 79 -17.27 8.58 -5.40
N SER A 80 -16.14 9.07 -4.90
CA SER A 80 -16.11 10.38 -4.22
C SER A 80 -16.05 11.56 -5.19
N HIS A 81 -15.34 11.45 -6.32
CA HIS A 81 -15.05 12.60 -7.21
C HIS A 81 -15.44 12.37 -8.69
N GLY A 82 -16.07 11.25 -9.01
CA GLY A 82 -16.56 10.93 -10.35
C GLY A 82 -15.54 10.22 -11.26
N PRO A 83 -15.97 9.82 -12.48
CA PRO A 83 -15.21 8.92 -13.35
C PRO A 83 -13.85 9.46 -13.79
N LEU A 84 -13.76 10.78 -13.98
CA LEU A 84 -12.54 11.46 -14.44
C LEU A 84 -11.43 11.41 -13.39
N LEU A 85 -11.74 11.66 -12.11
CA LEU A 85 -10.73 11.66 -11.06
C LEU A 85 -10.21 10.26 -10.76
N GLY A 86 -11.07 9.24 -10.84
CA GLY A 86 -10.59 7.86 -10.74
C GLY A 86 -9.75 7.40 -11.92
N PHE A 87 -10.00 7.91 -13.14
CA PHE A 87 -9.11 7.69 -14.27
C PHE A 87 -7.74 8.32 -14.01
N ILE A 88 -7.69 9.58 -13.57
CA ILE A 88 -6.45 10.28 -13.24
C ILE A 88 -5.69 9.56 -12.11
N SER A 89 -6.38 9.17 -11.04
CA SER A 89 -5.79 8.42 -9.92
C SER A 89 -5.21 7.07 -10.36
N SER A 90 -5.91 6.35 -11.24
CA SER A 90 -5.42 5.08 -11.80
C SER A 90 -4.17 5.28 -12.65
N TRP A 91 -4.14 6.31 -13.48
CA TRP A 91 -2.97 6.66 -14.29
C TRP A 91 -1.80 7.14 -13.44
N ALA A 92 -2.05 7.95 -12.40
CA ALA A 92 -1.02 8.39 -11.46
C ALA A 92 -0.41 7.20 -10.71
N ASN A 93 -1.25 6.26 -10.25
CA ASN A 93 -0.79 5.03 -9.62
C ASN A 93 0.06 4.19 -10.57
N TRP A 94 -0.37 4.04 -11.83
CA TRP A 94 0.38 3.29 -12.84
C TRP A 94 1.76 3.90 -13.15
N ILE A 95 1.81 5.23 -13.31
CA ILE A 95 3.08 5.94 -13.51
C ILE A 95 4.00 5.76 -12.29
N SER A 96 3.46 5.90 -11.07
CA SER A 96 4.23 5.71 -9.84
C SER A 96 4.86 4.32 -9.75
N LEU A 97 4.13 3.27 -10.15
CA LEU A 97 4.64 1.90 -10.16
C LEU A 97 5.76 1.71 -11.20
N ILE A 98 5.66 2.36 -12.36
CA ILE A 98 6.71 2.32 -13.38
C ILE A 98 7.96 3.06 -12.91
N THR A 99 7.81 4.20 -12.23
CA THR A 99 8.95 4.98 -11.71
C THR A 99 9.68 4.26 -10.58
N LEU A 100 9.03 3.34 -9.86
CA LEU A 100 9.66 2.56 -8.81
C LEU A 100 10.77 1.63 -9.35
N ILE A 101 10.61 1.09 -10.56
CA ILE A 101 11.58 0.15 -11.14
C ILE A 101 12.94 0.82 -11.38
N PRO A 102 13.04 1.99 -12.05
CA PRO A 102 14.30 2.72 -12.20
C PRO A 102 14.99 3.07 -10.88
N ILE A 103 14.25 3.44 -9.83
CA ILE A 103 14.88 3.89 -8.59
C ILE A 103 15.58 2.75 -7.84
N GLU A 104 15.07 1.52 -7.94
CA GLU A 104 15.73 0.34 -7.37
C GLU A 104 16.99 -0.08 -8.16
N LEU A 105 17.14 0.37 -9.41
CA LEU A 105 18.29 0.06 -10.27
C LEU A 105 19.46 1.03 -10.07
N LEU A 106 19.27 2.13 -9.34
CA LEU A 106 20.34 3.10 -9.10
C LEU A 106 21.22 2.64 -7.92
N PRO A 107 22.54 2.48 -8.13
CA PRO A 107 23.44 2.08 -7.06
C PRO A 107 23.54 3.18 -5.99
N PRO A 108 23.67 2.82 -4.71
CA PRO A 108 23.64 3.75 -3.57
C PRO A 108 24.80 4.76 -3.54
N SER A 109 25.78 4.66 -4.45
CA SER A 109 26.84 5.66 -4.61
C SER A 109 26.43 6.89 -5.42
N ASN A 110 25.22 6.91 -6.00
CA ASN A 110 24.78 7.93 -6.96
C ASN A 110 23.50 8.68 -6.53
N ILE A 111 23.21 8.63 -5.22
CA ILE A 111 22.10 9.31 -4.55
C ILE A 111 22.66 10.26 -3.50
#